data_AF-A0A936SBS3-F1
#
_entry.id   AF-A0A936SBS3-F1
#
_cell.length_a   1.000
_cell.length_b   1.000
_cell.length_c   1.000
_cell.angle_alpha   90.00
_cell.angle_beta   90.00
_cell.angle_gamma   90.00
#
_symmetry.space_group_name_H-M   'P 1'
#
loop_
_entity.id
_entity.type
_entity.pdbx_description
1 polymer ?
#
loop_
_entity_poly.entity_id
_entity_poly.type
_entity_poly.pdbx_seq_one_letter_code
_entity_poly.pdbx_strand_id
1 'polypeptide(L)'
;MITASLAREHLQIDGMGSSYLRRFRDKLTMRNLASKSGIPCPEYIGAFNTEKIDKFLKTVPAPWVVKPRHEVSAFGIRKCDTAEEVWDVLNDLDNRNNWRDHPSQFVIERFIKGHVFHIDSVVCNGKVVACGVSQYGTTPFEVSHYGGVFTSSIVPYRSKQRKQLEVMNRALLMAFEYDRGVTHAEFLQSDDTGEFYLLEVACRVGGAYIANVLEHACNFNLWREWAKLETATDERPYKLPKLRRDFAGITLALANTDAPVKRSILNLWAVGDRPFLLQEARVF
;
A
#
# COMPACT_ATOMS: atom_id res chain seq x y z
N MET A 1 -6.50 -8.05 9.88
CA MET A 1 -7.30 -6.85 10.19
C MET A 1 -8.79 -7.18 10.33
N ILE A 2 -9.47 -7.77 9.33
CA ILE A 2 -10.92 -8.09 9.42
C ILE A 2 -11.27 -8.98 10.61
N THR A 3 -10.48 -10.01 10.90
CA THR A 3 -10.71 -10.86 12.09
C THR A 3 -10.64 -10.07 13.38
N ALA A 4 -9.71 -9.12 13.51
CA ALA A 4 -9.58 -8.29 14.70
C ALA A 4 -10.75 -7.32 14.84
N SER A 5 -11.27 -6.74 13.74
CA SER A 5 -12.47 -5.89 13.80
C SER A 5 -13.71 -6.69 14.19
N LEU A 6 -13.87 -7.92 13.67
CA LEU A 6 -14.99 -8.80 14.06
C LEU A 6 -14.89 -9.20 15.54
N ALA A 7 -13.68 -9.45 16.04
CA ALA A 7 -13.45 -9.72 17.46
C ALA A 7 -13.80 -8.50 18.34
N ARG A 8 -13.45 -7.28 17.92
CA ARG A 8 -13.85 -6.04 18.61
C ARG A 8 -15.37 -5.90 18.66
N GLU A 9 -16.06 -6.09 17.54
CA GLU A 9 -17.52 -6.04 17.47
C GLU A 9 -18.17 -7.09 18.38
N HIS A 10 -17.66 -8.32 18.38
CA HIS A 10 -18.19 -9.40 19.21
C HIS A 10 -17.98 -9.16 20.71
N LEU A 11 -16.79 -8.66 21.08
CA LEU A 11 -16.42 -8.40 22.48
C LEU A 11 -16.85 -7.01 22.96
N GLN A 12 -17.55 -6.23 22.13
CA GLN A 12 -17.95 -4.86 22.41
C GLN A 12 -16.78 -3.96 22.84
N ILE A 13 -15.62 -4.14 22.20
CA ILE A 13 -14.44 -3.31 22.40
C ILE A 13 -14.47 -2.17 21.39
N ASP A 14 -14.28 -0.95 21.87
CA ASP A 14 -14.21 0.23 21.01
C ASP A 14 -13.13 0.11 19.91
N GLY A 15 -13.37 0.77 18.79
CA GLY A 15 -12.42 0.87 17.68
C GLY A 15 -13.05 0.60 16.31
N MET A 16 -12.19 0.34 15.30
CA MET A 16 -12.63 0.14 13.92
C MET A 16 -13.44 -1.15 13.76
N GLY A 17 -14.73 -1.00 13.44
CA GLY A 17 -15.60 -2.10 13.02
C GLY A 17 -15.27 -2.62 11.61
N SER A 18 -15.79 -3.80 11.29
CA SER A 18 -15.55 -4.53 10.04
C SER A 18 -16.07 -3.77 8.81
N SER A 19 -17.23 -3.14 8.92
CA SER A 19 -17.81 -2.30 7.86
C SER A 19 -16.94 -1.10 7.53
N TYR A 20 -16.45 -0.41 8.56
CA TYR A 20 -15.54 0.74 8.40
C TYR A 20 -14.19 0.32 7.80
N LEU A 21 -13.62 -0.79 8.30
CA LEU A 21 -12.34 -1.30 7.84
C LEU A 21 -12.30 -1.67 6.35
N ARG A 22 -13.45 -2.00 5.72
CA ARG A 22 -13.52 -2.26 4.27
C ARG A 22 -13.00 -1.11 3.43
N ARG A 23 -13.11 0.14 3.90
CA ARG A 23 -12.50 1.32 3.26
C ARG A 23 -11.01 1.14 2.98
N PHE A 24 -10.31 0.43 3.86
CA PHE A 24 -8.85 0.23 3.85
C PHE A 24 -8.43 -1.20 3.49
N ARG A 25 -9.36 -2.01 2.97
CA ARG A 25 -9.11 -3.42 2.67
C ARG A 25 -9.73 -3.89 1.37
N ASP A 26 -10.92 -3.40 1.03
CA ASP A 26 -11.60 -3.73 -0.21
C ASP A 26 -11.28 -2.66 -1.26
N LYS A 27 -10.49 -3.04 -2.27
CA LYS A 27 -10.04 -2.14 -3.33
C LYS A 27 -11.21 -1.49 -4.07
N LEU A 28 -12.31 -2.21 -4.31
CA LEU A 28 -13.47 -1.61 -4.98
C LEU A 28 -14.13 -0.54 -4.10
N THR A 29 -14.29 -0.81 -2.81
CA THR A 29 -14.79 0.19 -1.85
C THR A 29 -13.86 1.40 -1.80
N MET A 30 -12.55 1.19 -1.72
CA MET A 30 -11.53 2.24 -1.74
C MET A 30 -11.63 3.13 -2.98
N ARG A 31 -11.72 2.53 -4.18
CA ARG A 31 -11.86 3.26 -5.45
C ARG A 31 -13.14 4.09 -5.48
N ASN A 32 -14.26 3.52 -5.05
CA ASN A 32 -15.54 4.21 -4.98
C ASN A 32 -15.50 5.44 -4.07
N LEU A 33 -14.91 5.32 -2.87
CA LEU A 33 -14.78 6.46 -1.94
C LEU A 33 -13.80 7.51 -2.47
N ALA A 34 -12.64 7.08 -2.96
CA ALA A 34 -11.61 7.97 -3.48
C ALA A 34 -12.11 8.79 -4.67
N SER A 35 -12.73 8.12 -5.66
CA SER A 35 -13.23 8.78 -6.87
C SER A 35 -14.36 9.78 -6.56
N LYS A 36 -15.29 9.41 -5.66
CA LYS A 36 -16.36 10.32 -5.20
C LYS A 36 -15.82 11.56 -4.50
N SER A 37 -14.61 11.46 -3.92
CA SER A 37 -13.93 12.54 -3.20
C SER A 37 -12.92 13.29 -4.07
N GLY A 38 -12.91 13.05 -5.38
CA GLY A 38 -11.99 13.72 -6.32
C GLY A 38 -10.54 13.24 -6.26
N ILE A 39 -10.28 12.09 -5.62
CA ILE A 39 -8.94 11.48 -5.58
C ILE A 39 -8.78 10.60 -6.81
N PRO A 40 -7.81 10.89 -7.71
CA PRO A 40 -7.64 10.12 -8.92
C PRO A 40 -7.34 8.65 -8.64
N CYS A 41 -7.98 7.79 -9.42
CA CYS A 41 -7.78 6.35 -9.40
C CYS A 41 -7.67 5.88 -10.86
N PRO A 42 -6.96 4.79 -11.15
CA PRO A 42 -7.05 4.17 -12.48
C PRO A 42 -8.51 3.83 -12.77
N GLU A 43 -8.95 3.95 -14.03
CA GLU A 43 -10.29 3.57 -14.43
C GLU A 43 -10.56 2.12 -14.00
N TYR A 44 -11.70 1.88 -13.37
CA TYR A 44 -11.98 0.60 -12.70
C TYR A 44 -13.43 0.17 -12.84
N ILE A 45 -13.65 -1.14 -12.70
CA ILE A 45 -14.97 -1.75 -12.59
C ILE A 45 -14.92 -3.00 -11.70
N GLY A 46 -15.98 -3.23 -10.93
CA GLY A 46 -16.17 -4.50 -10.21
C GLY A 46 -16.64 -5.60 -11.17
N ALA A 47 -16.08 -6.80 -11.04
CA ALA A 47 -16.40 -7.94 -11.92
C ALA A 47 -17.72 -8.63 -11.50
N PHE A 48 -18.85 -7.95 -11.77
CA PHE A 48 -20.19 -8.42 -11.39
C PHE A 48 -21.13 -8.68 -12.56
N ASN A 49 -21.09 -7.82 -13.58
CA ASN A 49 -22.08 -7.80 -14.66
C ASN A 49 -21.34 -7.80 -16.00
N THR A 50 -21.66 -8.80 -16.82
CA THR A 50 -20.92 -9.08 -18.04
C THR A 50 -21.01 -7.94 -19.06
N GLU A 51 -22.21 -7.42 -19.30
CA GLU A 51 -22.43 -6.30 -20.23
C GLU A 51 -21.64 -5.04 -19.84
N LYS A 52 -21.58 -4.72 -18.54
CA LYS A 52 -20.81 -3.57 -18.04
C LYS A 52 -19.30 -3.81 -18.17
N ILE A 53 -18.83 -5.05 -17.96
CA ILE A 53 -17.43 -5.42 -18.16
C ILE A 53 -17.07 -5.26 -19.64
N ASP A 54 -17.88 -5.80 -20.57
CA ASP A 54 -17.65 -5.63 -22.01
C ASP A 54 -17.61 -4.17 -22.43
N LYS A 55 -18.53 -3.35 -21.90
CA LYS A 55 -18.52 -1.91 -22.16
C LYS A 55 -17.25 -1.26 -21.64
N PHE A 56 -16.80 -1.62 -20.44
CA PHE A 56 -15.57 -1.12 -19.86
C PHE A 56 -14.35 -1.48 -20.72
N LEU A 57 -14.20 -2.75 -21.13
CA LEU A 57 -13.09 -3.22 -21.95
C LEU A 57 -13.07 -2.61 -23.36
N LYS A 58 -14.22 -2.16 -23.88
CA LYS A 58 -14.30 -1.43 -25.15
C LYS A 58 -13.96 0.06 -25.04
N THR A 59 -14.09 0.65 -23.86
CA THR A 59 -14.00 2.11 -23.67
C THR A 59 -12.73 2.56 -22.97
N VAL A 60 -12.19 1.74 -22.07
CA VAL A 60 -10.94 1.99 -21.36
C VAL A 60 -9.81 1.29 -22.11
N PRO A 61 -8.69 1.95 -22.42
CA PRO A 61 -7.61 1.32 -23.18
C PRO A 61 -6.88 0.23 -22.36
N ALA A 62 -6.44 -0.81 -23.06
CA ALA A 62 -5.54 -1.83 -22.56
C ALA A 62 -4.15 -1.25 -22.21
N PRO A 63 -3.35 -1.91 -21.36
CA PRO A 63 -3.66 -3.15 -20.66
C PRO A 63 -4.53 -2.94 -19.42
N TRP A 64 -5.09 -4.03 -18.91
CA TRP A 64 -5.84 -4.07 -17.65
C TRP A 64 -5.15 -4.97 -16.63
N VAL A 65 -5.55 -4.82 -15.38
CA VAL A 65 -5.26 -5.76 -14.30
C VAL A 65 -6.54 -6.27 -13.68
N VAL A 66 -6.64 -7.59 -13.56
CA VAL A 66 -7.64 -8.26 -12.74
C VAL A 66 -6.99 -8.57 -11.39
N LYS A 67 -7.55 -8.05 -10.30
CA LYS A 67 -6.94 -8.19 -8.97
C LYS A 67 -7.96 -8.49 -7.87
N PRO A 68 -7.59 -9.32 -6.87
CA PRO A 68 -8.46 -9.58 -5.74
C PRO A 68 -8.72 -8.29 -4.95
N ARG A 69 -9.99 -8.10 -4.59
CA ARG A 69 -10.45 -6.94 -3.81
C ARG A 69 -9.83 -6.90 -2.43
N HIS A 70 -9.60 -8.06 -1.81
CA HIS A 70 -9.24 -8.18 -0.40
C HIS A 70 -7.82 -8.67 -0.13
N GLU A 71 -7.02 -9.00 -1.14
CA GLU A 71 -5.63 -9.47 -0.94
C GLU A 71 -4.65 -8.30 -0.79
N VAL A 72 -3.45 -8.58 -0.28
CA VAL A 72 -2.37 -7.59 -0.11
C VAL A 72 -1.22 -7.88 -1.05
N SER A 73 -0.38 -6.86 -1.26
CA SER A 73 0.73 -6.92 -2.21
C SER A 73 0.22 -7.18 -3.64
N ALA A 74 1.14 -7.41 -4.57
CA ALA A 74 0.78 -7.77 -5.95
C ALA A 74 0.33 -9.24 -6.11
N PHE A 75 -0.06 -9.90 -5.02
CA PHE A 75 -0.48 -11.30 -5.04
C PHE A 75 -1.82 -11.47 -5.75
N GLY A 76 -1.89 -12.44 -6.66
CA GLY A 76 -3.10 -12.74 -7.42
C GLY A 76 -3.47 -11.71 -8.47
N ILE A 77 -2.63 -10.69 -8.72
CA ILE A 77 -2.82 -9.77 -9.84
C ILE A 77 -2.54 -10.51 -11.15
N ARG A 78 -3.39 -10.29 -12.15
CA ARG A 78 -3.21 -10.77 -13.53
C ARG A 78 -3.23 -9.56 -14.44
N LYS A 79 -2.14 -9.32 -15.16
CA LYS A 79 -2.11 -8.31 -16.23
C LYS A 79 -2.67 -8.95 -17.50
N CYS A 80 -3.58 -8.25 -18.16
CA CYS A 80 -4.25 -8.68 -19.37
C CYS A 80 -4.04 -7.60 -20.44
N ASP A 81 -3.42 -7.95 -21.55
CA ASP A 81 -3.16 -7.08 -22.69
C ASP A 81 -4.34 -7.08 -23.69
N THR A 82 -5.27 -8.04 -23.58
CA THR A 82 -6.49 -8.13 -24.40
C THR A 82 -7.77 -8.34 -23.58
N ALA A 83 -8.93 -8.09 -24.19
CA ALA A 83 -10.22 -8.30 -23.53
C ALA A 83 -10.51 -9.80 -23.34
N GLU A 84 -10.07 -10.63 -24.28
CA GLU A 84 -10.14 -12.09 -24.22
C GLU A 84 -9.37 -12.61 -23.00
N GLU A 85 -8.16 -12.10 -22.74
CA GLU A 85 -7.39 -12.48 -21.56
C GLU A 85 -8.08 -12.11 -20.24
N VAL A 86 -8.81 -10.98 -20.20
CA VAL A 86 -9.62 -10.63 -19.02
C VAL A 86 -10.72 -11.67 -18.82
N TRP A 87 -11.43 -12.03 -19.89
CA TRP A 87 -12.50 -13.03 -19.83
C TRP A 87 -11.98 -14.42 -19.46
N ASP A 88 -10.83 -14.84 -19.98
CA ASP A 88 -10.19 -16.10 -19.61
C ASP A 88 -9.87 -16.14 -18.11
N VAL A 89 -9.34 -15.04 -17.55
CA VAL A 89 -9.10 -14.92 -16.11
C VAL A 89 -10.41 -15.03 -15.32
N LEU A 90 -11.48 -14.33 -15.73
CA LEU A 90 -12.76 -14.37 -15.02
C LEU A 90 -13.42 -15.76 -15.10
N ASN A 91 -13.33 -16.43 -16.25
CA ASN A 91 -13.88 -17.78 -16.43
C ASN A 91 -13.10 -18.81 -15.62
N ASP A 92 -11.75 -18.74 -15.61
CA ASP A 92 -10.92 -19.60 -14.75
C ASP A 92 -11.30 -19.44 -13.28
N LEU A 93 -11.44 -18.19 -12.83
CA LEU A 93 -11.85 -17.84 -11.47
C LEU A 93 -13.23 -18.43 -11.10
N ASP A 94 -14.21 -18.33 -11.98
CA ASP A 94 -15.55 -18.87 -11.75
C ASP A 94 -15.56 -20.42 -11.74
N ASN A 95 -14.81 -21.03 -12.64
CA ASN A 95 -14.69 -22.49 -12.76
C ASN A 95 -14.07 -23.17 -11.54
N ARG A 96 -13.31 -22.44 -10.72
CA ARG A 96 -12.76 -22.97 -9.44
C ARG A 96 -13.84 -23.24 -8.39
N ASN A 97 -15.07 -22.78 -8.62
CA ASN A 97 -16.25 -23.06 -7.80
C ASN A 97 -16.01 -22.87 -6.29
N ASN A 98 -15.33 -21.77 -5.94
CA ASN A 98 -15.11 -21.39 -4.56
C ASN A 98 -15.35 -19.90 -4.38
N TRP A 99 -15.89 -19.54 -3.21
CA TRP A 99 -16.28 -18.15 -2.93
C TRP A 99 -15.13 -17.16 -3.03
N ARG A 100 -13.90 -17.55 -2.66
CA ARG A 100 -12.76 -16.64 -2.61
C ARG A 100 -12.26 -16.27 -3.99
N ASP A 101 -12.33 -17.21 -4.92
CA ASP A 101 -11.90 -17.05 -6.31
C ASP A 101 -13.04 -16.63 -7.23
N HIS A 102 -14.29 -16.54 -6.76
CA HIS A 102 -15.41 -16.08 -7.60
C HIS A 102 -15.15 -14.66 -8.17
N PRO A 103 -15.49 -14.37 -9.45
CA PRO A 103 -15.26 -13.06 -10.10
C PRO A 103 -15.70 -11.84 -9.28
N SER A 104 -16.79 -11.94 -8.54
CA SER A 104 -17.28 -10.86 -7.65
C SER A 104 -16.30 -10.44 -6.54
N GLN A 105 -15.28 -11.25 -6.26
CA GLN A 105 -14.19 -10.91 -5.34
C GLN A 105 -13.05 -10.12 -6.01
N PHE A 106 -13.18 -9.75 -7.28
CA PHE A 106 -12.15 -9.08 -8.07
C PHE A 106 -12.60 -7.71 -8.58
N VAL A 107 -11.62 -6.87 -8.86
CA VAL A 107 -11.76 -5.59 -9.55
C VAL A 107 -10.87 -5.62 -10.80
N ILE A 108 -11.38 -5.04 -11.89
CA ILE A 108 -10.66 -4.84 -13.14
C ILE A 108 -10.27 -3.36 -13.16
N GLU A 109 -9.00 -3.06 -13.39
CA GLU A 109 -8.50 -1.68 -13.50
C GLU A 109 -7.62 -1.51 -14.72
N ARG A 110 -7.57 -0.30 -15.28
CA ARG A 110 -6.54 0.06 -16.26
C ARG A 110 -5.16 -0.10 -15.62
N PHE A 111 -4.25 -0.77 -16.32
CA PHE A 111 -2.85 -0.80 -15.95
C PHE A 111 -2.19 0.51 -16.38
N ILE A 112 -1.63 1.23 -15.40
CA ILE A 112 -0.87 2.46 -15.66
C ILE A 112 0.58 2.15 -15.30
N LYS A 113 1.48 2.34 -16.26
CA LYS A 113 2.92 2.24 -16.02
C LYS A 113 3.41 3.51 -15.31
N GLY A 114 4.27 3.35 -14.33
CA GLY A 114 4.71 4.47 -13.53
C GLY A 114 5.59 4.12 -12.34
N HIS A 115 5.98 5.15 -11.61
CA HIS A 115 6.69 5.04 -10.35
C HIS A 115 5.72 4.93 -9.17
N VAL A 116 6.01 4.05 -8.22
CA VAL A 116 5.17 3.88 -7.02
C VAL A 116 5.81 4.55 -5.82
N PHE A 117 5.03 5.41 -5.19
CA PHE A 117 5.35 6.11 -3.96
C PHE A 117 4.49 5.56 -2.84
N HIS A 118 5.04 5.54 -1.63
CA HIS A 118 4.26 5.22 -0.45
C HIS A 118 4.39 6.31 0.62
N ILE A 119 3.28 6.56 1.29
CA ILE A 119 3.14 7.53 2.36
C ILE A 119 2.67 6.80 3.59
N ASP A 120 3.51 6.82 4.60
CA ASP A 120 3.23 6.19 5.87
C ASP A 120 2.96 7.25 6.92
N SER A 121 1.77 7.20 7.52
CA SER A 121 1.26 8.30 8.34
C SER A 121 0.94 7.87 9.76
N VAL A 122 1.08 8.81 10.69
CA VAL A 122 0.49 8.77 12.02
C VAL A 122 -0.68 9.75 12.03
N VAL A 123 -1.85 9.27 12.45
CA VAL A 123 -3.11 10.03 12.45
C VAL A 123 -3.68 10.07 13.86
N CYS A 124 -4.07 11.27 14.29
CA CYS A 124 -4.66 11.51 15.60
C CYS A 124 -5.70 12.60 15.49
N ASN A 125 -6.91 12.35 16.00
CA ASN A 125 -8.06 13.25 15.98
C ASN A 125 -8.37 13.77 14.56
N GLY A 126 -8.41 12.84 13.59
CA GLY A 126 -8.70 13.11 12.19
C GLY A 126 -7.60 13.84 11.42
N LYS A 127 -6.41 14.05 12.03
CA LYS A 127 -5.31 14.82 11.44
C LYS A 127 -4.06 13.97 11.27
N VAL A 128 -3.43 14.10 10.10
CA VAL A 128 -2.08 13.56 9.87
C VAL A 128 -1.08 14.38 10.68
N VAL A 129 -0.58 13.82 11.78
CA VAL A 129 0.35 14.50 12.70
C VAL A 129 1.81 14.24 12.34
N ALA A 130 2.10 13.14 11.67
CA ALA A 130 3.39 12.86 11.04
C ALA A 130 3.20 12.00 9.79
N CYS A 131 4.07 12.17 8.81
CA CYS A 131 4.16 11.25 7.68
C CYS A 131 5.57 11.18 7.11
N GLY A 132 5.93 10.02 6.57
CA GLY A 132 7.08 9.85 5.68
C GLY A 132 6.60 9.62 4.26
N VAL A 133 7.33 10.15 3.28
CA VAL A 133 7.07 9.93 1.86
C VAL A 133 8.30 9.29 1.26
N SER A 134 8.11 8.12 0.68
CA SER A 134 9.17 7.30 0.09
C SER A 134 8.76 6.83 -1.30
N GLN A 135 9.75 6.42 -2.09
CA GLN A 135 9.56 5.88 -3.42
C GLN A 135 10.19 4.49 -3.48
N TYR A 136 9.46 3.53 -4.04
CA TYR A 136 10.04 2.22 -4.38
C TYR A 136 10.96 2.37 -5.58
N GLY A 137 12.12 1.70 -5.58
CA GLY A 137 13.02 1.71 -6.73
C GLY A 137 12.42 0.93 -7.91
N THR A 138 12.09 -0.34 -7.68
CA THR A 138 11.29 -1.18 -8.58
C THR A 138 9.89 -1.34 -8.01
N THR A 139 8.85 -1.34 -8.84
CA THR A 139 7.47 -1.39 -8.34
C THR A 139 7.19 -2.71 -7.61
N PRO A 140 6.34 -2.74 -6.57
CA PRO A 140 5.95 -3.99 -5.91
C PRO A 140 5.34 -5.03 -6.87
N PHE A 141 4.65 -4.56 -7.92
CA PHE A 141 4.14 -5.40 -8.98
C PHE A 141 5.26 -6.13 -9.73
N GLU A 142 6.25 -5.38 -10.21
CA GLU A 142 7.39 -5.96 -10.94
C GLU A 142 8.21 -6.90 -10.07
N VAL A 143 8.53 -6.52 -8.83
CA VAL A 143 9.32 -7.39 -7.92
C VAL A 143 8.60 -8.71 -7.66
N SER A 144 7.27 -8.67 -7.50
CA SER A 144 6.49 -9.89 -7.21
C SER A 144 6.31 -10.81 -8.42
N HIS A 145 6.32 -10.27 -9.65
CA HIS A 145 6.08 -11.03 -10.88
C HIS A 145 7.36 -11.45 -11.61
N TYR A 146 8.40 -10.63 -11.53
CA TYR A 146 9.65 -10.81 -12.27
C TYR A 146 10.87 -11.02 -11.35
N GLY A 147 10.66 -10.96 -10.03
CA GLY A 147 11.74 -10.99 -9.05
C GLY A 147 12.52 -9.67 -9.03
N GLY A 148 13.59 -9.64 -8.24
CA GLY A 148 14.48 -8.49 -8.12
C GLY A 148 14.76 -8.09 -6.68
N VAL A 149 15.46 -6.98 -6.53
CA VAL A 149 15.84 -6.43 -5.23
C VAL A 149 14.81 -5.38 -4.83
N PHE A 150 14.15 -5.59 -3.69
CA PHE A 150 13.24 -4.60 -3.16
C PHE A 150 14.04 -3.41 -2.62
N THR A 151 13.74 -2.22 -3.11
CA THR A 151 14.37 -0.98 -2.64
C THR A 151 13.31 0.08 -2.37
N SER A 152 13.52 0.88 -1.33
CA SER A 152 12.70 2.07 -1.04
C SER A 152 13.56 3.15 -0.39
N SER A 153 13.30 4.41 -0.71
CA SER A 153 14.03 5.53 -0.10
C SER A 153 13.18 6.78 0.05
N ILE A 154 13.55 7.61 1.03
CA ILE A 154 12.86 8.87 1.32
C ILE A 154 12.94 9.82 0.12
N VAL A 155 11.78 10.31 -0.29
CA VAL A 155 11.66 11.34 -1.33
C VAL A 155 12.20 12.67 -0.79
N PRO A 156 13.01 13.42 -1.57
CA PRO A 156 13.53 14.73 -1.16
C PRO A 156 12.46 15.68 -0.61
N TYR A 157 12.74 16.24 0.58
CA TYR A 157 11.81 17.09 1.33
C TYR A 157 11.34 18.34 0.57
N ARG A 158 12.12 18.80 -0.42
CA ARG A 158 11.80 19.99 -1.23
C ARG A 158 11.19 19.66 -2.59
N SER A 159 11.03 18.38 -2.93
CA SER A 159 10.48 17.96 -4.23
C SER A 159 9.01 18.34 -4.39
N LYS A 160 8.58 18.54 -5.64
CA LYS A 160 7.18 18.81 -5.99
C LYS A 160 6.31 17.59 -5.69
N GLN A 161 6.81 16.40 -6.03
CA GLN A 161 6.17 15.11 -5.81
C GLN A 161 5.77 14.93 -4.35
N ARG A 162 6.72 15.14 -3.42
CA ARG A 162 6.44 15.03 -1.99
C ARG A 162 5.31 15.96 -1.54
N LYS A 163 5.38 17.24 -1.93
CA LYS A 163 4.34 18.22 -1.55
C LYS A 163 2.96 17.80 -2.05
N GLN A 164 2.88 17.33 -3.30
CA GLN A 164 1.64 16.86 -3.91
C GLN A 164 1.10 15.61 -3.20
N LEU A 165 1.96 14.62 -2.95
CA LEU A 165 1.61 13.38 -2.25
C LEU A 165 1.15 13.64 -0.81
N GLU A 166 1.79 14.55 -0.07
CA GLU A 166 1.35 14.92 1.28
C GLU A 166 -0.03 15.57 1.28
N VAL A 167 -0.36 16.40 0.27
CA VAL A 167 -1.70 16.99 0.10
C VAL A 167 -2.72 15.91 -0.23
N MET A 168 -2.42 15.06 -1.21
CA MET A 168 -3.31 13.97 -1.62
C MET A 168 -3.56 12.97 -0.50
N ASN A 169 -2.54 12.61 0.28
CA ASN A 169 -2.68 11.71 1.41
C ASN A 169 -3.53 12.32 2.54
N ARG A 170 -3.39 13.63 2.83
CA ARG A 170 -4.29 14.31 3.77
C ARG A 170 -5.74 14.30 3.28
N ALA A 171 -5.97 14.60 2.01
CA ALA A 171 -7.30 14.55 1.40
C ALA A 171 -7.89 13.13 1.43
N LEU A 172 -7.07 12.12 1.15
CA LEU A 172 -7.45 10.70 1.24
C LEU A 172 -7.90 10.30 2.63
N LEU A 173 -7.09 10.58 3.64
CA LEU A 173 -7.39 10.17 5.02
C LEU A 173 -8.58 10.94 5.59
N MET A 174 -8.78 12.19 5.17
CA MET A 174 -9.98 12.96 5.48
C MET A 174 -11.23 12.37 4.81
N ALA A 175 -11.18 12.07 3.51
CA ALA A 175 -12.28 11.46 2.76
C ALA A 175 -12.66 10.07 3.28
N PHE A 176 -11.69 9.35 3.84
CA PHE A 176 -11.91 8.02 4.43
C PHE A 176 -12.34 8.11 5.89
N GLU A 177 -12.47 9.33 6.43
CA GLU A 177 -12.87 9.62 7.81
C GLU A 177 -11.93 8.91 8.82
N TYR A 178 -10.63 8.86 8.52
CA TYR A 178 -9.65 8.20 9.37
C TYR A 178 -9.27 9.04 10.57
N ASP A 179 -9.69 8.59 11.75
CA ASP A 179 -9.55 9.37 12.98
C ASP A 179 -8.22 9.14 13.71
N ARG A 180 -7.86 7.88 13.95
CA ARG A 180 -6.74 7.52 14.83
C ARG A 180 -6.04 6.24 14.39
N GLY A 181 -4.71 6.29 14.38
CA GLY A 181 -3.84 5.13 14.18
C GLY A 181 -2.71 5.43 13.18
N VAL A 182 -2.30 4.41 12.43
CA VAL A 182 -1.24 4.52 11.42
C VAL A 182 -1.69 3.97 10.09
N THR A 183 -1.18 4.54 9.00
CA THR A 183 -1.51 4.10 7.64
C THR A 183 -0.29 3.89 6.78
N HIS A 184 -0.48 3.08 5.75
CA HIS A 184 0.40 2.90 4.61
C HIS A 184 -0.43 3.10 3.34
N ALA A 185 -0.17 4.17 2.59
CA ALA A 185 -0.85 4.50 1.34
C ALA A 185 0.12 4.46 0.17
N GLU A 186 -0.29 3.87 -0.95
CA GLU A 186 0.50 3.78 -2.17
C GLU A 186 -0.16 4.60 -3.29
N PHE A 187 0.64 5.41 -3.97
CA PHE A 187 0.25 6.19 -5.14
C PHE A 187 1.19 5.88 -6.30
N LEU A 188 0.64 5.81 -7.50
CA LEU A 188 1.40 5.65 -8.73
C LEU A 188 1.46 6.97 -9.48
N GLN A 189 2.66 7.41 -9.83
CA GLN A 189 2.88 8.50 -10.77
C GLN A 189 2.98 7.94 -12.18
N SER A 190 2.06 8.28 -13.07
CA SER A 190 2.08 7.84 -14.47
C SER A 190 3.32 8.36 -15.21
N ASP A 191 3.98 7.49 -15.98
CA ASP A 191 5.06 7.89 -16.87
C ASP A 191 4.57 8.80 -18.01
N ASP A 192 3.34 8.59 -18.48
CA ASP A 192 2.77 9.28 -19.63
C ASP A 192 2.28 10.70 -19.29
N THR A 193 1.60 10.86 -18.15
CA THR A 193 0.94 12.13 -17.77
C THR A 193 1.63 12.84 -16.61
N GLY A 194 2.45 12.13 -15.83
CA GLY A 194 2.99 12.63 -14.56
C GLY A 194 1.97 12.78 -13.43
N GLU A 195 0.71 12.40 -13.66
CA GLU A 195 -0.37 12.44 -12.67
C GLU A 195 -0.25 11.30 -11.65
N PHE A 196 -0.76 11.55 -10.44
CA PHE A 196 -0.78 10.57 -9.36
C PHE A 196 -2.13 9.90 -9.24
N TYR A 197 -2.14 8.57 -9.12
CA TYR A 197 -3.33 7.75 -8.93
C TYR A 197 -3.20 6.93 -7.65
N LEU A 198 -4.28 6.84 -6.87
CA LEU A 198 -4.33 5.97 -5.69
C LEU A 198 -4.25 4.50 -6.11
N LEU A 199 -3.25 3.77 -5.59
CA LEU A 199 -3.18 2.32 -5.73
C LEU A 199 -3.84 1.62 -4.55
N GLU A 200 -3.40 1.89 -3.33
CA GLU A 200 -3.90 1.23 -2.12
C GLU A 200 -3.76 2.14 -0.89
N VAL A 201 -4.59 1.95 0.13
CA VAL A 201 -4.36 2.48 1.48
C VAL A 201 -4.82 1.48 2.53
N ALA A 202 -3.98 1.25 3.54
CA ALA A 202 -4.24 0.30 4.62
C ALA A 202 -3.96 0.92 6.00
N CYS A 203 -4.79 0.61 7.00
CA CYS A 203 -4.61 1.02 8.40
C CYS A 203 -3.59 0.14 9.14
N ARG A 204 -2.36 0.09 8.65
CA ARG A 204 -1.28 -0.70 9.25
C ARG A 204 0.08 -0.07 8.98
N VAL A 205 1.08 -0.60 9.68
CA VAL A 205 2.49 -0.33 9.39
C VAL A 205 2.88 -0.96 8.05
N GLY A 206 3.63 -0.22 7.22
CA GLY A 206 4.27 -0.73 6.01
C GLY A 206 5.19 -1.92 6.27
N GLY A 207 5.29 -2.85 5.32
CA GLY A 207 6.16 -4.02 5.44
C GLY A 207 7.64 -3.67 5.25
N ALA A 208 8.50 -4.68 5.09
CA ALA A 208 9.86 -4.50 4.56
C ALA A 208 10.71 -3.44 5.30
N TYR A 209 10.65 -3.44 6.64
CA TYR A 209 11.39 -2.49 7.51
C TYR A 209 11.14 -1.01 7.22
N ILE A 210 10.02 -0.65 6.56
CA ILE A 210 9.64 0.75 6.33
C ILE A 210 9.60 1.54 7.66
N ALA A 211 9.12 0.92 8.74
CA ALA A 211 9.12 1.54 10.07
C ALA A 211 10.54 1.98 10.53
N ASN A 212 11.57 1.16 10.25
CA ASN A 212 12.95 1.47 10.59
C ASN A 212 13.48 2.61 9.71
N VAL A 213 13.19 2.60 8.41
CA VAL A 213 13.55 3.70 7.50
C VAL A 213 12.99 5.03 8.01
N LEU A 214 11.73 5.05 8.46
CA LEU A 214 11.11 6.25 9.01
C LEU A 214 11.67 6.64 10.39
N GLU A 215 12.01 5.67 11.23
CA GLU A 215 12.68 5.94 12.49
C GLU A 215 14.04 6.60 12.23
N HIS A 216 14.78 6.13 11.22
CA HIS A 216 16.06 6.68 10.80
C HIS A 216 15.96 8.04 10.07
N ALA A 217 14.94 8.27 9.25
CA ALA A 217 14.81 9.52 8.50
C ALA A 217 14.02 10.61 9.22
N CYS A 218 13.00 10.22 9.98
CA CYS A 218 11.95 11.12 10.47
C CYS A 218 11.84 11.15 12.00
N ASN A 219 12.56 10.28 12.72
CA ASN A 219 12.54 10.16 14.19
C ASN A 219 11.19 9.71 14.76
N PHE A 220 10.43 8.90 14.03
CA PHE A 220 9.26 8.21 14.56
C PHE A 220 9.21 6.77 14.05
N ASN A 221 8.78 5.85 14.91
CA ASN A 221 8.59 4.45 14.55
C ASN A 221 7.10 4.12 14.56
N LEU A 222 6.54 3.73 13.43
CA LEU A 222 5.09 3.51 13.29
C LEU A 222 4.52 2.47 14.26
N TRP A 223 5.26 1.42 14.62
CA TRP A 223 4.81 0.44 15.62
C TRP A 223 4.67 1.08 17.00
N ARG A 224 5.66 1.90 17.38
CA ARG A 224 5.65 2.63 18.66
C ARG A 224 4.56 3.70 18.68
N GLU A 225 4.40 4.45 17.60
CA GLU A 225 3.38 5.49 17.52
C GLU A 225 1.97 4.89 17.50
N TRP A 226 1.75 3.78 16.80
CA TRP A 226 0.49 3.02 16.88
C TRP A 226 0.17 2.56 18.30
N ALA A 227 1.12 1.90 18.99
CA ALA A 227 0.91 1.44 20.35
C ALA A 227 0.61 2.59 21.33
N LYS A 228 1.29 3.74 21.18
CA LYS A 228 1.00 4.95 21.97
C LYS A 228 -0.39 5.51 21.69
N LEU A 229 -0.88 5.45 20.45
CA LEU A 229 -2.22 5.93 20.09
C LEU A 229 -3.32 5.03 20.64
N GLU A 230 -3.15 3.71 20.59
CA GLU A 230 -4.11 2.73 21.13
C GLU A 230 -4.18 2.76 22.67
N THR A 231 -3.10 3.17 23.33
CA THR A 231 -3.02 3.21 24.81
C THR A 231 -3.17 4.62 25.40
N ALA A 232 -3.39 5.64 24.56
CA ALA A 232 -3.57 7.01 25.02
C ALA A 232 -4.92 7.18 25.73
N THR A 233 -4.89 7.80 26.91
CA THR A 233 -6.08 8.20 27.68
C THR A 233 -6.10 9.72 27.87
N ASP A 234 -7.15 10.26 28.48
CA ASP A 234 -7.22 11.68 28.78
C ASP A 234 -6.13 12.13 29.78
N GLU A 235 -5.76 11.26 30.74
CA GLU A 235 -4.67 11.53 31.69
C GLU A 235 -3.27 11.33 31.06
N ARG A 236 -3.18 10.50 30.02
CA ARG A 236 -1.94 10.18 29.31
C ARG A 236 -2.14 10.38 27.80
N PRO A 237 -2.27 11.63 27.34
CA PRO A 237 -2.54 11.91 25.95
C PRO A 237 -1.35 11.56 25.08
N TYR A 238 -1.63 11.22 23.82
CA TYR A 238 -0.62 10.94 22.81
C TYR A 238 0.32 12.14 22.60
N LYS A 239 1.63 11.89 22.55
CA LYS A 239 2.66 12.88 22.26
C LYS A 239 3.58 12.38 21.14
N LEU A 240 3.54 13.08 20.01
CA LEU A 240 4.42 12.85 18.89
C LEU A 240 5.88 13.22 19.27
N PRO A 241 6.90 12.43 18.88
CA PRO A 241 8.29 12.82 19.06
C PRO A 241 8.67 14.03 18.20
N LYS A 242 9.79 14.67 18.52
CA LYS A 242 10.36 15.73 17.67
C LYS A 242 10.77 15.12 16.33
N LEU A 243 10.13 15.56 15.26
CA LEU A 243 10.42 15.08 13.90
C LEU A 243 11.77 15.58 13.41
N ARG A 244 12.40 14.79 12.54
CA ARG A 244 13.61 15.19 11.78
C ARG A 244 13.39 15.05 10.27
N ARG A 245 14.36 15.54 9.49
CA ARG A 245 14.29 15.58 8.03
C ARG A 245 15.57 15.02 7.39
N ASP A 246 15.92 13.81 7.79
CA ASP A 246 17.08 13.10 7.26
C ASP A 246 16.67 12.17 6.12
N PHE A 247 17.67 11.60 5.45
CA PHE A 247 17.46 10.65 4.38
C PHE A 247 17.81 9.25 4.86
N ALA A 248 16.93 8.30 4.56
CA ALA A 248 17.19 6.88 4.73
C ALA A 248 16.56 6.12 3.56
N GLY A 249 17.02 4.90 3.37
CA GLY A 249 16.45 3.96 2.43
C GLY A 249 16.75 2.54 2.88
N ILE A 250 16.17 1.59 2.16
CA ILE A 250 16.37 0.18 2.39
C ILE A 250 16.55 -0.55 1.07
N THR A 251 17.36 -1.58 1.13
CA THR A 251 17.57 -2.57 0.08
C THR A 251 17.39 -3.95 0.73
N LEU A 252 16.44 -4.74 0.25
CA LEU A 252 16.20 -6.11 0.66
C LEU A 252 16.49 -7.03 -0.52
N ALA A 253 17.52 -7.85 -0.36
CA ALA A 253 17.81 -8.96 -1.25
C ALA A 253 17.17 -10.23 -0.68
N LEU A 254 16.22 -10.81 -1.40
CA LEU A 254 15.64 -12.10 -1.02
C LEU A 254 16.63 -13.22 -1.35
N ALA A 255 16.66 -14.26 -0.51
CA ALA A 255 17.44 -15.46 -0.80
C ALA A 255 16.92 -16.12 -2.08
N ASN A 256 17.84 -16.63 -2.89
CA ASN A 256 17.51 -17.35 -4.13
C ASN A 256 17.34 -18.87 -3.91
N THR A 257 17.34 -19.34 -2.66
CA THR A 257 17.20 -20.75 -2.29
C THR A 257 16.32 -20.90 -1.06
N ASP A 258 15.49 -21.94 -1.05
CA ASP A 258 14.67 -22.32 0.12
C ASP A 258 15.50 -22.92 1.26
N ALA A 259 16.70 -23.41 0.96
CA ALA A 259 17.62 -23.92 1.97
C ALA A 259 18.24 -22.75 2.76
N PRO A 260 18.29 -22.82 4.10
CA PRO A 260 18.97 -21.81 4.90
C PRO A 260 20.45 -21.77 4.52
N VAL A 261 20.89 -20.64 3.97
CA VAL A 261 22.28 -20.44 3.58
C VAL A 261 23.10 -20.24 4.86
N LYS A 262 23.93 -21.22 5.22
CA LYS A 262 24.83 -21.16 6.40
C LYS A 262 26.02 -20.19 6.22
N ARG A 263 26.17 -19.56 5.07
CA ARG A 263 27.17 -18.54 4.79
C ARG A 263 26.54 -17.16 4.91
N SER A 264 27.19 -16.28 5.67
CA SER A 264 26.87 -14.85 5.70
C SER A 264 26.86 -14.32 4.27
N ILE A 265 25.77 -13.67 3.87
CA ILE A 265 25.71 -12.87 2.65
C ILE A 265 26.47 -11.58 2.96
N LEU A 266 27.79 -11.68 3.02
CA LEU A 266 28.71 -10.54 3.05
C LEU A 266 29.22 -10.37 1.62
N ASN A 267 28.53 -9.56 0.82
CA ASN A 267 29.09 -9.04 -0.44
C ASN A 267 28.50 -7.66 -0.79
N LEU A 268 29.28 -6.62 -0.46
CA LEU A 268 29.42 -5.27 -1.05
C LEU A 268 28.18 -4.34 -1.08
N TRP A 269 28.25 -3.02 -0.87
CA TRP A 269 29.21 -2.00 -1.30
C TRP A 269 29.28 -0.82 -0.32
N ALA A 270 30.48 -0.31 -0.02
CA ALA A 270 30.66 1.00 0.60
C ALA A 270 30.67 2.07 -0.49
N VAL A 271 29.70 2.98 -0.48
CA VAL A 271 29.74 4.23 -1.26
C VAL A 271 29.82 5.39 -0.28
N GLY A 272 31.05 5.86 -0.02
CA GLY A 272 31.35 7.08 0.75
C GLY A 272 31.44 6.91 2.26
N ASP A 273 32.18 7.84 2.89
CA ASP A 273 32.62 7.86 4.31
C ASP A 273 31.51 8.07 5.36
N ARG A 274 30.26 7.65 5.09
CA ARG A 274 29.17 7.71 6.06
C ARG A 274 28.76 6.30 6.49
N PRO A 275 28.63 6.02 7.81
CA PRO A 275 28.27 4.69 8.28
C PRO A 275 26.83 4.36 7.86
N PHE A 276 26.69 3.35 7.01
CA PHE A 276 25.41 2.68 6.75
C PHE A 276 25.19 1.65 7.86
N LEU A 277 24.04 1.72 8.53
CA LEU A 277 23.62 0.69 9.47
C LEU A 277 23.01 -0.46 8.65
N LEU A 278 23.82 -1.48 8.34
CA LEU A 278 23.32 -2.75 7.79
C LEU A 278 22.63 -3.53 8.91
N GLN A 279 21.32 -3.72 8.75
CA GLN A 279 20.55 -4.61 9.63
C GLN A 279 20.23 -5.88 8.84
N GLU A 280 20.84 -7.00 9.20
CA GLU A 280 20.54 -8.31 8.61
C GLU A 280 19.09 -8.69 8.94
N ALA A 281 18.27 -8.91 7.91
CA ALA A 281 16.99 -9.56 8.07
C ALA A 281 17.24 -11.07 8.27
N ARG A 282 17.23 -11.52 9.53
CA ARG A 282 17.17 -12.95 9.82
C ARG A 282 15.76 -13.44 9.48
N VAL A 283 15.66 -14.24 8.42
CA VAL A 283 14.47 -15.06 8.16
C VAL A 283 14.46 -16.16 9.22
N PHE A 284 13.41 -16.18 10.05
CA PHE A 284 13.14 -17.28 11.00
C PHE A 284 12.19 -18.29 10.35
#